data_AF-A0AAV5TPL6-F1
#
_entry.id   AF-A0AAV5TPL6-F1
#
_cell.length_a   1.000
_cell.length_b   1.000
_cell.length_c   1.000
_cell.angle_alpha   90.00
_cell.angle_beta   90.00
_cell.angle_gamma   90.00
#
_symmetry.space_group_name_H-M   'P 1'
#
loop_
_entity.id
_entity.type
_entity.pdbx_description
1 polymer ?
#
loop_
_entity_poly.entity_id
_entity_poly.type
_entity_poly.pdbx_seq_one_letter_code
_entity_poly.pdbx_strand_id
1 'polypeptide(L)'
;FSDLPCCDVFLYDDTDQNDRCHQTCKFILRSPSLPSKEKLHFIKKCRKTNPLNNCFNLCRVEMNEHSAKGLTNFKWLEPDVCTRYKMQDGVLYPFK
;
A
#
# COMPACT_ATOMS: atom_id res chain seq x y z
N PHE A 1 2.04 -10.21 13.04
CA PHE A 1 2.25 -9.96 11.60
C PHE A 1 2.17 -8.48 11.33
N SER A 2 3.05 -7.97 10.47
CA SER A 2 3.15 -6.53 10.21
C SER A 2 2.68 -6.24 8.80
N ASP A 3 1.69 -5.36 8.68
CA ASP A 3 1.21 -4.83 7.39
C ASP A 3 2.24 -3.88 6.73
N LEU A 4 3.41 -3.66 7.36
CA LEU A 4 4.44 -2.73 6.90
C LEU A 4 4.94 -2.97 5.47
N PRO A 5 5.18 -4.22 5.00
CA PRO A 5 5.59 -4.45 3.62
C PRO A 5 4.56 -3.97 2.60
N CYS A 6 3.27 -3.97 2.97
CA CYS A 6 2.21 -3.49 2.09
C CYS A 6 2.23 -1.97 1.90
N CYS A 7 3.00 -1.21 2.65
CA CYS A 7 3.17 0.22 2.38
C CYS A 7 3.88 0.46 1.03
N ASP A 8 4.62 -0.52 0.50
CA ASP A 8 5.35 -0.39 -0.76
C ASP A 8 4.42 -0.23 -1.98
N VAL A 9 3.12 -0.52 -1.84
CA VAL A 9 2.10 -0.18 -2.85
C VAL A 9 2.02 1.32 -3.13
N PHE A 10 2.53 2.17 -2.23
CA PHE A 10 2.55 3.62 -2.40
C PHE A 10 3.90 4.14 -2.93
N LEU A 11 4.89 3.27 -3.14
CA LEU A 11 6.16 3.66 -3.75
C LEU A 11 6.01 3.92 -5.24
N TYR A 12 6.78 4.89 -5.74
CA TYR A 12 6.84 5.29 -7.15
C TYR A 12 5.47 5.70 -7.70
N ASP A 13 4.62 6.26 -6.84
CA ASP A 13 3.35 6.84 -7.24
C ASP A 13 3.57 8.28 -7.75
N ASP A 14 3.59 8.46 -9.06
CA ASP A 14 3.77 9.77 -9.71
C ASP A 14 2.60 10.72 -9.44
N THR A 15 1.51 10.21 -8.86
CA THR A 15 0.34 10.99 -8.43
C THR A 15 0.39 11.36 -6.93
N ASP A 16 1.41 10.90 -6.19
CA ASP A 16 1.66 11.22 -4.77
C ASP A 16 3.00 11.95 -4.60
N GLN A 17 3.01 13.24 -4.93
CA GLN A 17 4.21 14.07 -4.81
C GLN A 17 4.80 14.00 -3.38
N ASN A 18 6.07 13.61 -3.28
CA ASN A 18 6.87 13.43 -2.05
C ASN A 18 6.59 12.15 -1.25
N ASP A 19 6.03 11.09 -1.85
CA ASP A 19 5.81 9.79 -1.18
C ASP A 19 4.99 9.90 0.12
N ARG A 20 4.06 10.86 0.18
CA ARG A 20 3.32 11.21 1.40
C ARG A 20 2.54 10.01 1.95
N CYS A 21 1.87 9.25 1.10
CA CYS A 21 1.11 8.07 1.48
C CYS A 21 2.01 6.94 1.96
N HIS A 22 3.16 6.72 1.31
CA HIS A 22 4.14 5.73 1.76
C HIS A 22 4.70 6.07 3.15
N GLN A 23 5.09 7.33 3.37
CA GLN A 23 5.58 7.80 4.67
C GLN A 23 4.49 7.72 5.76
N THR A 24 3.28 8.18 5.43
CA THR A 24 2.12 8.12 6.34
C THR A 24 1.83 6.67 6.74
N CYS A 25 1.83 5.73 5.78
CA CYS A 25 1.60 4.32 6.04
C CYS A 25 2.61 3.75 7.04
N LYS A 26 3.91 3.96 6.81
CA LYS A 26 4.96 3.44 7.69
C LYS A 26 4.91 4.06 9.08
N PHE A 27 4.64 5.35 9.18
CA PHE A 27 4.51 6.04 10.46
C PHE A 27 3.31 5.48 11.26
N ILE A 28 2.13 5.51 10.65
CA ILE A 28 0.87 5.12 11.32
C ILE A 28 0.85 3.65 11.72
N LEU A 29 1.37 2.73 10.88
CA LEU A 29 1.42 1.32 11.24
C LEU A 29 2.32 1.04 12.45
N ARG A 30 3.40 1.82 12.62
CA ARG A 30 4.33 1.73 13.75
C ARG A 30 3.82 2.35 15.04
N SER A 31 2.81 3.22 14.99
CA SER A 31 2.24 3.86 16.18
C SER A 31 1.53 2.85 17.08
N PRO A 32 2.04 2.50 18.28
CA PRO A 32 1.42 1.48 19.12
C PRO A 32 0.13 1.98 19.79
N SER A 33 -0.03 3.29 19.95
CA SER A 33 -1.19 3.93 20.59
C SER A 33 -2.45 3.99 19.72
N LEU A 34 -2.33 3.80 18.41
CA LEU A 34 -3.46 3.90 17.49
C LEU A 34 -4.14 2.53 17.30
N PRO A 35 -5.48 2.44 17.46
CA PRO A 35 -6.23 1.24 17.09
C PRO A 35 -6.10 0.92 15.60
N SER A 36 -6.16 -0.36 15.24
CA SER A 36 -6.04 -0.79 13.84
C SER A 36 -7.04 -0.09 12.90
N LYS A 37 -8.28 0.12 13.34
CA LYS A 37 -9.30 0.81 12.55
C LYS A 37 -8.90 2.26 12.21
N GLU A 38 -8.32 2.97 13.19
CA GLU A 38 -7.84 4.34 12.99
C GLU A 38 -6.61 4.37 12.09
N LYS A 39 -5.69 3.41 12.25
CA LYS A 39 -4.53 3.27 11.37
C LYS A 39 -4.96 3.17 9.91
N LEU A 40 -5.91 2.29 9.61
CA LEU A 40 -6.45 2.12 8.27
C LEU A 40 -7.19 3.36 7.78
N HIS A 41 -7.85 4.10 8.67
CA HIS A 41 -8.49 5.37 8.32
C HIS A 41 -7.49 6.42 7.85
N PHE A 42 -6.39 6.61 8.58
CA PHE A 42 -5.34 7.56 8.22
C PHE A 42 -4.66 7.18 6.89
N ILE A 43 -4.36 5.90 6.69
CA ILE A 43 -3.74 5.41 5.45
C ILE A 43 -4.68 5.63 4.26
N LYS A 44 -5.97 5.29 4.40
CA LYS A 44 -6.96 5.53 3.35
C LYS A 44 -7.05 7.01 2.96
N LYS A 45 -6.88 7.92 3.93
CA LYS A 45 -7.00 9.37 3.76
C LYS A 45 -5.66 10.10 3.59
N CYS A 46 -4.56 9.41 3.35
CA CYS A 46 -3.26 10.07 3.14
C CYS A 46 -3.28 11.07 1.96
N ARG A 47 -4.21 10.89 1.02
CA ARG A 47 -4.56 11.85 -0.04
C ARG A 47 -6.06 11.89 -0.31
N LYS A 48 -6.51 12.93 -1.03
CA LYS A 48 -7.93 13.18 -1.34
C LYS A 48 -8.59 12.04 -2.12
N THR A 49 -7.91 11.54 -3.15
CA THR A 49 -8.34 10.39 -3.96
C THR A 49 -7.25 9.34 -3.92
N ASN A 50 -7.46 8.23 -3.21
CA ASN A 50 -6.44 7.19 -3.01
C ASN A 50 -6.85 5.85 -3.64
N PRO A 51 -6.70 5.66 -4.97
CA PRO A 51 -6.97 4.37 -5.61
C PRO A 51 -6.07 3.24 -5.09
N LEU A 52 -4.83 3.55 -4.71
CA LEU A 52 -3.86 2.58 -4.18
C LEU A 52 -4.25 2.02 -2.80
N ASN A 53 -5.20 2.63 -2.09
CA ASN A 53 -5.73 2.05 -0.85
C ASN A 53 -6.38 0.66 -1.08
N ASN A 54 -6.93 0.40 -2.27
CA ASN A 54 -7.44 -0.94 -2.59
C ASN A 54 -6.28 -1.94 -2.71
N CYS A 55 -5.19 -1.54 -3.37
CA CYS A 55 -3.96 -2.34 -3.51
C CYS A 55 -3.31 -2.63 -2.15
N PHE A 56 -3.26 -1.64 -1.26
CA PHE A 56 -2.84 -1.82 0.13
C PHE A 56 -3.66 -2.91 0.83
N ASN A 57 -4.99 -2.88 0.70
CA ASN A 57 -5.84 -3.87 1.34
C ASN A 57 -5.71 -5.26 0.71
N LEU A 58 -5.54 -5.37 -0.61
CA LEU A 58 -5.27 -6.64 -1.28
C LEU A 58 -3.99 -7.28 -0.75
N CYS A 59 -2.89 -6.52 -0.70
CA CYS A 59 -1.63 -6.98 -0.12
C CYS A 59 -1.82 -7.48 1.31
N ARG A 60 -2.55 -6.73 2.15
CA ARG A 60 -2.80 -7.13 3.55
C ARG A 60 -3.59 -8.42 3.67
N VAL A 61 -4.63 -8.58 2.85
CA VAL A 61 -5.44 -9.81 2.84
C VAL A 61 -4.55 -11.00 2.49
N GLU A 62 -3.79 -10.91 1.40
CA GLU A 62 -2.88 -11.98 0.98
C GLU A 62 -1.81 -12.29 2.03
N MET A 63 -1.15 -11.26 2.57
CA MET A 63 -0.15 -11.44 3.63
C MET A 63 -0.74 -12.15 4.84
N ASN A 64 -1.96 -11.80 5.27
CA ASN A 64 -2.64 -12.41 6.40
C ASN A 64 -3.06 -13.86 6.10
N GLU A 65 -3.57 -14.14 4.90
CA GLU A 65 -3.93 -15.49 4.47
C GLU A 65 -2.72 -16.42 4.41
N HIS A 66 -1.61 -15.96 3.83
CA HIS A 66 -0.36 -16.72 3.78
C HIS A 66 0.24 -16.92 5.18
N SER A 67 0.18 -15.90 6.02
CA SER A 67 0.62 -15.99 7.42
C SER A 67 -0.20 -17.00 8.22
N ALA A 68 -1.52 -17.04 8.03
CA ALA A 68 -2.40 -18.03 8.66
C ALA A 68 -2.08 -19.47 8.22
N LYS A 69 -1.50 -19.64 7.02
CA LYS A 69 -1.00 -20.93 6.50
C LYS A 69 0.44 -21.24 6.95
N GLY A 70 1.07 -20.39 7.76
CA GLY A 70 2.45 -20.57 8.24
C GLY A 70 3.53 -20.22 7.20
N LEU A 71 3.19 -19.54 6.11
CA LEU A 71 4.15 -19.15 5.07
C LEU A 71 4.86 -17.85 5.45
N THR A 72 6.12 -17.96 5.90
CA THR A 72 6.89 -16.84 6.44
C THR A 72 7.65 -16.02 5.40
N ASN A 73 7.87 -16.56 4.20
CA ASN A 73 8.64 -15.94 3.12
C ASN A 73 7.76 -15.50 1.94
N PHE A 74 6.46 -15.30 2.17
CA PHE A 74 5.58 -14.82 1.12
C PHE A 74 5.98 -13.38 0.73
N LYS A 75 6.22 -13.18 -0.57
CA LYS A 75 6.43 -11.87 -1.16
C LYS A 75 5.21 -11.56 -2.02
N TRP A 76 4.51 -10.49 -1.66
CA TRP A 76 3.42 -9.99 -2.46
C TRP A 76 3.91 -9.52 -3.82
N LEU A 77 3.22 -9.93 -4.89
CA LEU A 77 3.46 -9.49 -6.25
C LEU A 77 2.38 -8.46 -6.61
N GLU A 78 2.81 -7.24 -6.93
CA GLU A 78 1.88 -6.15 -7.23
C GLU A 78 1.09 -6.42 -8.52
N PRO A 79 -0.25 -6.43 -8.47
CA PRO A 79 -1.06 -6.58 -9.67
C PRO A 79 -0.89 -5.39 -10.65
N ASP A 80 -0.96 -5.65 -11.95
CA ASP A 80 -0.84 -4.61 -13.00
C ASP A 80 -1.78 -3.42 -12.78
N VAL A 81 -2.99 -3.65 -12.28
CA VAL A 81 -3.96 -2.60 -11.99
C VAL A 81 -3.44 -1.62 -10.93
N CYS A 82 -2.67 -2.09 -9.96
CA CYS A 82 -2.06 -1.27 -8.92
C CYS A 82 -0.93 -0.42 -9.49
N THR A 83 -0.11 -1.00 -10.35
CA THR A 83 0.93 -0.30 -11.09
C THR A 83 0.36 0.84 -11.94
N ARG A 84 -0.79 0.63 -12.60
CA ARG A 84 -1.45 1.67 -13.40
C ARG A 84 -1.97 2.84 -12.57
N TYR A 85 -2.36 2.63 -11.32
CA TYR A 85 -2.81 3.72 -10.44
C TYR A 85 -1.68 4.65 -9.99
N LYS A 86 -0.42 4.24 -10.18
CA LYS A 86 0.78 5.04 -9.89
C LYS A 86 1.18 5.97 -11.02
N MET A 87 0.63 5.73 -12.22
CA MET A 87 1.00 6.39 -13.45
C MET A 87 0.21 7.70 -13.64
N GLN A 88 0.85 8.75 -14.15
CA GLN A 88 0.16 9.97 -14.54
C GLN A 88 -0.62 9.76 -15.85
N ASP A 89 -1.86 10.27 -15.90
CA ASP A 89 -2.66 10.27 -17.12
C ASP A 89 -1.93 11.01 -18.25
N GLY A 90 -1.82 10.37 -19.42
CA GLY A 90 -1.19 10.92 -20.62
C GLY A 90 0.32 10.68 -20.76
N VAL A 91 0.95 10.01 -19.80
CA VAL A 91 2.37 9.60 -19.90
C VAL A 91 2.45 8.17 -20.45
N LEU A 92 3.19 7.99 -21.54
CA LEU A 92 3.47 6.69 -22.15
C LEU A 92 4.58 5.98 -21.35
N TYR A 93 4.21 5.02 -20.50
CA TYR A 93 5.19 4.20 -19.78
C TYR A 93 5.58 3.00 -20.67
N PRO A 94 6.88 2.77 -20.91
CA PRO A 94 7.31 1.55 -21.59
C PRO A 94 6.99 0.35 -20.70
N PHE A 95 6.19 -0.59 -21.21
CA PHE A 95 6.00 -1.88 -20.58
C PHE A 95 7.37 -2.57 -20.44
N LYS A 96 7.71 -2.99 -19.21
CA LYS A 96 8.93 -3.75 -18.90
C LYS A 96 8.63 -5.24 -18.86
#